data_AF-A0A564XZD5-F1
#
_entry.id   AF-A0A564XZD5-F1
#
_cell.length_a   1.000
_cell.length_b   1.000
_cell.length_c   1.000
_cell.angle_alpha   90.00
_cell.angle_beta   90.00
_cell.angle_gamma   90.00
#
_symmetry.space_group_name_H-M   'P 1'
#
loop_
_entity.id
_entity.type
_entity.pdbx_description
1 polymer ?
#
loop_
_entity_poly.entity_id
_entity_poly.type
_entity_poly.pdbx_seq_one_letter_code
_entity_poly.pdbx_strand_id
1 'polypeptide(L)'
;SPLKIVHNYYLEHLGISSLKLVGAHRGVVQIVRNPKLCLVETIKWRSLMWMPERPPGDMTLSFPIIFQNRPANECLADRIICDGSVCDLQHGCWGPGPTNCRVCAHWLIQS
;
A
#
# COMPACT_ATOMS: atom_id res chain seq x y z
N SER A 1 -2.58 -10.53 -11.59
CA SER A 1 -1.12 -10.44 -11.72
C SER A 1 -0.54 -9.97 -10.40
N PRO A 2 0.69 -10.36 -10.03
CA PRO A 2 1.32 -9.87 -8.81
C PRO A 2 1.58 -8.36 -8.94
N LEU A 3 1.40 -7.60 -7.86
CA LEU A 3 1.70 -6.16 -7.85
C LEU A 3 3.22 -5.96 -7.81
N LYS A 4 3.80 -5.40 -8.87
CA LYS A 4 5.23 -5.10 -8.98
C LYS A 4 5.45 -3.64 -9.33
N ILE A 5 6.09 -2.89 -8.45
CA ILE A 5 6.44 -1.49 -8.62
C ILE A 5 7.93 -1.35 -8.28
N VAL A 6 8.78 -1.30 -9.30
CA VAL A 6 10.23 -1.42 -9.13
C VAL A 6 10.95 -0.37 -9.98
N HIS A 7 11.99 0.25 -9.42
CA HIS A 7 12.84 1.23 -10.11
C HIS A 7 12.09 2.45 -10.66
N ASN A 8 11.04 2.91 -9.97
CA ASN A 8 10.40 4.17 -10.32
C ASN A 8 11.03 5.34 -9.55
N TYR A 9 11.84 6.15 -10.25
CA TYR A 9 12.61 7.25 -9.67
C TYR A 9 11.78 8.50 -9.34
N TYR A 10 10.55 8.58 -9.82
CA TYR A 10 9.70 9.76 -9.69
C TYR A 10 8.37 9.51 -8.97
N LEU A 11 8.04 8.26 -8.67
CA LEU A 11 6.82 7.92 -7.95
C LEU A 11 6.92 8.32 -6.48
N GLU A 12 6.05 9.22 -6.05
CA GLU A 12 6.05 9.76 -4.68
C GLU A 12 5.06 9.05 -3.76
N HIS A 13 3.94 8.58 -4.30
CA HIS A 13 2.94 7.78 -3.58
C HIS A 13 2.20 6.88 -4.58
N LEU A 14 1.51 5.84 -4.11
CA LEU A 14 0.89 4.85 -4.99
C LEU A 14 -0.38 5.37 -5.67
N GLY A 15 -1.21 6.15 -4.98
CA GLY A 15 -2.45 6.75 -5.53
C GLY A 15 -3.53 5.75 -5.97
N ILE A 16 -3.42 4.47 -5.61
CA ILE A 16 -4.34 3.40 -6.05
C ILE A 16 -5.52 3.19 -5.09
N SER A 17 -6.28 4.25 -4.80
CA SER A 17 -7.37 4.25 -3.80
C SER A 17 -8.48 3.21 -4.03
N SER A 18 -8.65 2.75 -5.28
CA SER A 18 -9.62 1.70 -5.63
C SER A 18 -9.13 0.27 -5.40
N LEU A 19 -7.85 0.06 -5.03
CA LEU A 19 -7.31 -1.28 -4.83
C LEU A 19 -7.92 -1.93 -3.57
N LYS A 20 -8.62 -3.06 -3.77
CA LYS A 20 -9.21 -3.85 -2.68
C LYS A 20 -8.45 -5.14 -2.38
N LEU A 21 -8.01 -5.83 -3.44
CA LEU A 21 -7.35 -7.14 -3.33
C LEU A 21 -6.23 -7.27 -4.35
N VAL A 22 -5.19 -8.02 -3.97
CA VAL A 22 -4.10 -8.47 -4.83
C VAL A 22 -4.06 -9.99 -4.77
N GLY A 23 -4.25 -10.66 -5.91
CA GLY A 23 -4.18 -12.12 -5.97
C GLY A 23 -2.76 -12.62 -5.72
N ALA A 24 -2.54 -13.32 -4.61
CA ALA A 24 -1.25 -13.89 -4.22
C ALA A 24 -0.90 -15.17 -4.99
N HIS A 25 -1.88 -15.81 -5.63
CA HIS A 25 -1.71 -17.03 -6.43
C HIS A 25 -0.80 -16.87 -7.65
N ARG A 26 -0.55 -15.64 -8.10
CA ARG A 26 0.32 -15.33 -9.25
C ARG A 26 1.66 -14.70 -8.85
N GLY A 27 1.99 -14.71 -7.56
CA GLY A 27 3.27 -14.23 -7.05
C GLY A 27 3.13 -13.25 -5.88
N VAL A 28 4.27 -12.67 -5.51
CA VAL A 28 4.41 -11.80 -4.34
C VAL A 28 4.22 -10.32 -4.69
N VAL A 29 3.72 -9.53 -3.74
CA VAL A 29 3.76 -8.07 -3.82
C VAL A 29 5.22 -7.60 -3.72
N GLN A 30 5.70 -6.86 -4.71
CA GLN A 30 7.07 -6.36 -4.75
C GLN A 30 7.09 -4.86 -5.01
N ILE A 31 7.54 -4.07 -4.02
CA ILE A 31 7.66 -2.61 -4.12
C ILE A 31 9.06 -2.20 -3.69
N VAL A 32 9.95 -2.06 -4.67
CA VAL A 32 11.40 -2.06 -4.41
C VAL A 32 12.11 -0.97 -5.21
N ARG A 33 13.07 -0.27 -4.59
CA ARG A 33 13.90 0.74 -5.26
C ARG A 33 13.09 1.88 -5.91
N ASN A 34 12.15 2.43 -5.17
CA ASN A 34 11.41 3.64 -5.58
C ASN A 34 11.84 4.79 -4.65
N PRO A 35 12.93 5.52 -4.96
CA PRO A 35 13.62 6.38 -4.00
C PRO A 35 12.81 7.59 -3.52
N LYS A 36 11.74 7.97 -4.25
CA LYS A 36 10.82 9.03 -3.83
C LYS A 36 9.54 8.52 -3.18
N LEU A 37 9.30 7.22 -3.18
CA LEU A 37 8.03 6.63 -2.77
C LEU A 37 7.89 6.63 -1.25
N CYS A 38 6.88 7.35 -0.77
CA CYS A 38 6.46 7.40 0.63
C CYS A 38 5.20 6.55 0.88
N LEU A 39 4.86 6.41 2.17
CA LEU A 39 3.61 5.83 2.69
C LEU A 39 3.41 4.31 2.46
N VAL A 40 4.22 3.68 1.61
CA VAL A 40 4.14 2.24 1.33
C VAL A 40 4.27 1.35 2.58
N GLU A 41 5.09 1.76 3.54
CA GLU A 41 5.31 1.05 4.81
C GLU A 41 4.12 1.14 5.78
N THR A 42 3.24 2.12 5.59
CA THR A 42 2.05 2.29 6.45
C THR A 42 0.94 1.28 6.12
N ILE A 43 1.01 0.65 4.96
CA ILE A 43 -0.04 -0.21 4.44
C ILE A 43 0.15 -1.64 4.96
N LYS A 44 -0.92 -2.20 5.56
CA LYS A 44 -0.97 -3.63 5.94
C LYS A 44 -1.16 -4.52 4.70
N TRP A 45 -0.11 -4.70 3.89
CA TRP A 45 -0.16 -5.43 2.61
C TRP A 45 -0.75 -6.84 2.69
N ARG A 46 -0.44 -7.60 3.73
CA ARG A 46 -1.00 -8.96 3.92
C ARG A 46 -2.53 -9.00 3.94
N SER A 47 -3.17 -7.95 4.47
CA SER A 47 -4.63 -7.85 4.49
C SER A 47 -5.26 -7.50 3.13
N LEU A 48 -4.45 -7.18 2.13
CA LEU A 48 -4.87 -6.99 0.74
C LEU A 48 -4.58 -8.23 -0.11
N MET A 49 -3.73 -9.13 0.37
CA MET A 49 -3.36 -10.31 -0.38
C MET A 49 -4.45 -11.36 -0.22
N TRP A 50 -4.98 -11.81 -1.35
CA TRP A 50 -6.03 -12.81 -1.41
C TRP A 50 -5.50 -14.14 -1.93
N MET A 51 -5.98 -15.24 -1.36
CA MET A 51 -5.80 -16.60 -1.86
C MET A 51 -7.16 -17.27 -2.03
N PRO A 52 -7.31 -18.17 -3.01
CA PRO A 52 -8.54 -18.95 -3.18
C PRO A 52 -8.78 -19.85 -1.97
N GLU A 53 -10.06 -20.11 -1.65
CA GLU A 53 -10.48 -20.98 -0.54
C GLU A 53 -9.92 -22.40 -0.63
N ARG A 54 -9.66 -22.88 -1.85
CA ARG A 54 -8.97 -24.15 -2.14
C ARG A 54 -7.68 -23.84 -2.90
N PRO A 55 -6.58 -23.53 -2.20
CA PRO A 55 -5.29 -23.35 -2.84
C PRO A 55 -4.83 -24.65 -3.49
N PRO A 56 -4.25 -24.63 -4.70
CA PRO A 56 -3.62 -25.81 -5.27
C PRO A 56 -2.36 -26.18 -4.46
N GLY A 57 -2.29 -27.42 -3.98
CA GLY A 57 -1.07 -28.00 -3.38
C GLY A 57 -0.49 -27.19 -2.20
N ASP A 58 0.83 -27.00 -2.21
CA ASP A 58 1.62 -26.35 -1.15
C ASP A 58 1.64 -24.80 -1.26
N MET A 59 0.55 -24.21 -1.77
CA MET A 59 0.47 -22.76 -1.96
C MET A 59 0.29 -22.06 -0.60
N THR A 60 1.23 -21.17 -0.27
CA THR A 60 1.23 -20.40 0.97
C THR A 60 1.22 -18.88 0.73
N LEU A 61 0.73 -18.12 1.71
CA LEU A 61 0.70 -16.66 1.62
C LEU A 61 2.13 -16.11 1.79
N SER A 62 2.72 -15.64 0.68
CA SER A 62 4.04 -15.00 0.74
C SER A 62 4.02 -13.71 1.56
N PHE A 63 5.17 -13.35 2.14
CA PHE A 63 5.35 -12.00 2.70
C PHE A 63 5.61 -11.00 1.56
N PRO A 64 5.05 -9.77 1.63
CA PRO A 64 5.37 -8.73 0.66
C PRO A 64 6.86 -8.36 0.75
N ILE A 65 7.46 -8.02 -0.39
CA ILE A 65 8.86 -7.61 -0.51
C ILE A 65 8.87 -6.10 -0.72
N ILE A 66 9.22 -5.35 0.33
CA ILE A 66 9.20 -3.88 0.33
C ILE A 66 10.52 -3.40 0.92
N PHE A 67 11.37 -2.80 0.10
CA PHE A 67 12.68 -2.31 0.55
C PHE A 67 13.27 -1.29 -0.43
N GLN A 68 14.25 -0.50 0.03
CA GLN A 68 14.92 0.54 -0.78
C GLN A 68 13.96 1.58 -1.39
N ASN A 69 12.83 1.84 -0.73
CA ASN A 69 11.99 3.00 -1.02
C ASN A 69 12.45 4.19 -0.17
N ARG A 70 11.76 5.33 -0.24
CA ARG A 70 12.12 6.49 0.57
C ARG A 70 11.99 6.14 2.07
N PRO A 71 12.99 6.45 2.91
CA PRO A 71 12.93 6.18 4.34
C PRO A 71 11.74 6.88 5.02
N ALA A 72 11.04 6.17 5.91
CA ALA A 72 9.83 6.67 6.55
C ALA A 72 10.06 7.95 7.37
N ASN A 73 11.23 8.10 8.00
CA ASN A 73 11.63 9.29 8.73
C ASN A 73 11.80 10.52 7.83
N GLU A 74 12.28 10.35 6.59
CA GLU A 74 12.37 11.44 5.61
C GLU A 74 10.99 11.85 5.10
N CYS A 75 10.11 10.87 4.83
CA CYS A 75 8.72 11.17 4.49
C CYS A 75 8.02 11.96 5.61
N LEU A 76 8.27 11.59 6.87
CA LEU A 76 7.73 12.30 8.03
C LEU A 76 8.30 13.72 8.16
N ALA A 77 9.60 13.90 7.94
CA ALA A 77 10.26 15.21 7.97
C ALA A 77 9.65 16.19 6.94
N ASP A 78 9.30 15.67 5.75
CA ASP A 78 8.63 16.42 4.69
C ASP A 78 7.11 16.55 4.89
N ARG A 79 6.57 16.05 6.01
CA ARG A 79 5.13 16.01 6.31
C ARG A 79 4.30 15.25 5.26
N ILE A 80 4.91 14.27 4.58
CA ILE A 80 4.22 13.33 3.69
C ILE A 80 3.64 12.22 4.57
N ILE A 81 2.42 12.45 5.06
CA ILE A 81 1.69 11.56 5.97
C ILE A 81 0.28 11.29 5.46
N CYS A 82 -0.35 10.25 6.01
CA CYS A 82 -1.78 10.00 5.79
C CYS A 82 -2.62 11.12 6.40
N ASP A 83 -3.78 11.39 5.81
CA ASP A 83 -4.76 12.32 6.38
C ASP A 83 -5.42 11.72 7.62
N GLY A 84 -4.89 12.05 8.80
CA GLY A 84 -5.40 11.54 10.08
C GLY A 84 -6.77 12.08 10.46
N SER A 85 -7.30 13.09 9.76
CA SER A 85 -8.64 13.59 10.03
C SER A 85 -9.71 12.65 9.47
N VAL A 86 -9.43 11.95 8.37
CA VAL A 86 -10.43 11.10 7.67
C VAL A 86 -10.02 9.63 7.50
N CYS A 87 -8.72 9.30 7.53
CA CYS A 87 -8.24 7.94 7.32
C CYS A 87 -8.18 7.15 8.63
N ASP A 88 -8.57 5.88 8.58
CA ASP A 88 -8.19 4.94 9.63
C ASP A 88 -6.69 4.59 9.47
N LEU A 89 -5.88 5.22 10.32
CA LEU A 89 -4.43 5.09 10.28
C LEU A 89 -3.93 3.65 10.55
N GLN A 90 -4.75 2.78 11.14
CA GLN A 90 -4.38 1.37 11.32
C GLN A 90 -4.27 0.61 10.00
N HIS A 91 -4.85 1.15 8.93
CA HIS A 91 -4.87 0.56 7.61
C HIS A 91 -3.92 1.23 6.61
N GLY A 92 -3.39 2.40 6.93
CA GLY A 92 -2.53 3.21 6.07
C GLY A 92 -3.30 3.94 4.97
N CYS A 93 -2.55 4.58 4.07
CA CYS A 93 -3.09 5.34 2.95
C CYS A 93 -2.24 5.15 1.68
N TRP A 94 -2.85 5.43 0.53
CA TRP A 94 -2.22 5.34 -0.78
C TRP A 94 -1.43 6.59 -1.18
N GLY A 95 -1.52 7.65 -0.39
CA GLY A 95 -1.07 8.99 -0.69
C GLY A 95 -1.59 10.00 0.35
N PRO A 96 -1.16 11.26 0.27
CA PRO A 96 -1.70 12.33 1.10
C PRO A 96 -3.17 12.65 0.77
N GLY A 97 -3.89 13.24 1.74
CA GLY A 97 -5.24 13.75 1.54
C GLY A 97 -6.35 12.70 1.60
N PRO A 98 -7.62 13.17 1.60
CA PRO A 98 -8.76 12.35 2.04
C PRO A 98 -9.18 11.27 1.03
N THR A 99 -8.88 11.47 -0.25
CA THR A 99 -9.21 10.50 -1.32
C THR A 99 -8.25 9.31 -1.38
N ASN A 100 -7.17 9.36 -0.61
CA ASN A 100 -6.13 8.33 -0.58
C ASN A 100 -6.25 7.40 0.64
N CYS A 101 -7.27 7.54 1.48
CA CYS A 101 -7.47 6.60 2.59
C CYS A 101 -7.68 5.17 2.09
N ARG A 102 -7.02 4.20 2.71
CA ARG A 102 -7.28 2.78 2.43
C ARG A 102 -8.60 2.33 3.06
N VAL A 103 -8.87 2.81 4.27
CA VAL A 103 -10.14 2.73 4.98
C VAL A 103 -10.42 4.11 5.57
N CYS A 104 -11.66 4.60 5.45
CA CYS A 104 -12.06 5.86 6.07
C CYS A 104 -12.42 5.59 7.54
N ALA A 105 -11.98 6.45 8.46
CA ALA A 105 -12.32 6.36 9.88
C ALA A 105 -13.79 6.70 10.14
N HIS A 106 -14.40 7.49 9.25
CA HIS A 106 -15.81 7.86 9.26
C HIS A 106 -16.32 8.09 7.83
N TRP A 107 -17.60 8.40 7.69
CA TRP A 107 -18.24 8.66 6.40
C TRP A 107 -17.70 9.95 5.76
N LEU A 108 -17.09 9.85 4.59
CA LEU A 108 -16.86 11.00 3.73
C LEU A 108 -18.17 11.36 3.04
N ILE A 109 -18.83 12.44 3.48
CA ILE A 109 -19.96 13.01 2.73
C ILE A 109 -19.34 13.82 1.59
N GLN A 110 -19.37 13.28 0.38
CA GLN A 110 -19.02 14.04 -0.82
C GLN A 110 -20.21 14.95 -1.15
N SER A 111 -20.07 16.24 -0.85
CA SER A 111 -21.01 17.30 -1.26
C SER A 111 -20.79 17.70 -2.71
#